data_AF-A0A7J8FKB2-F1
#
_entry.id   AF-A0A7J8FKB2-F1
#
_cell.length_a   1.000
_cell.length_b   1.000
_cell.length_c   1.000
_cell.angle_alpha   90.00
_cell.angle_beta   90.00
_cell.angle_gamma   90.00
#
_symmetry.space_group_name_H-M   'P 1'
#
loop_
_entity.id
_entity.type
_entity.pdbx_description
1 polymer ?
#
loop_
_entity_poly.entity_id
_entity_poly.type
_entity_poly.pdbx_seq_one_letter_code
_entity_poly.pdbx_strand_id
1 'polypeptide(L)'
;MKTRSAQPLLTGLMWAQQGPAPGTPKLRHTCEQGDGVGPYGWEFHDGLSFGRQHIQDGALRLTTEFVKRPGGQHGGDWSWRVIVEPQASALGILLPSIAATMSSGPPTQDFPC
;
A
#
# COMPACT_ATOMS: atom_id res chain seq x y z
N MET A 1 -2.21 -11.58 -8.32
CA MET A 1 -1.15 -12.62 -8.42
C MET A 1 -1.72 -13.87 -9.08
N LYS A 2 -0.88 -14.77 -9.57
CA LYS A 2 -1.31 -16.07 -10.12
C LYS A 2 -0.29 -17.16 -9.87
N THR A 3 -0.74 -18.42 -9.87
CA THR A 3 0.17 -19.57 -9.93
C THR A 3 0.67 -19.83 -11.36
N ARG A 4 1.87 -20.40 -11.49
CA ARG A 4 2.44 -20.83 -12.79
C ARG A 4 1.93 -22.24 -13.13
N SER A 5 0.65 -22.35 -13.44
CA SER A 5 -0.05 -23.59 -13.79
C SER A 5 -0.94 -23.39 -15.01
N ALA A 6 -1.24 -24.47 -15.74
CA ALA A 6 -2.25 -24.47 -16.80
C ALA A 6 -3.66 -24.17 -16.27
N GLN A 7 -3.95 -24.52 -15.01
CA GLN A 7 -5.17 -24.20 -14.29
C GLN A 7 -4.81 -23.37 -13.05
N PRO A 8 -4.70 -22.04 -13.18
CA PRO A 8 -4.16 -21.20 -12.12
C PRO A 8 -5.23 -20.75 -11.11
N LEU A 9 -4.81 -20.59 -9.86
CA LEU A 9 -5.52 -19.71 -8.92
C LEU A 9 -5.18 -18.26 -9.26
N LEU A 10 -6.19 -17.40 -9.35
CA LEU A 10 -6.07 -15.98 -9.70
C LEU A 10 -6.56 -15.10 -8.56
N THR A 11 -5.79 -14.06 -8.24
CA THR A 11 -6.17 -13.02 -7.28
C THR A 11 -5.93 -11.65 -7.88
N GLY A 12 -6.83 -10.71 -7.60
CA GLY A 12 -6.78 -9.34 -8.12
C GLY A 12 -7.25 -8.32 -7.10
N LEU A 13 -6.99 -7.05 -7.38
CA LEU A 13 -7.46 -5.91 -6.61
C LEU A 13 -8.33 -5.05 -7.51
N MET A 14 -9.44 -4.56 -6.97
CA MET A 14 -10.28 -3.53 -7.58
C MET A 14 -10.53 -2.43 -6.56
N TRP A 15 -10.68 -1.18 -7.02
CA TRP A 15 -11.09 -0.08 -6.16
C TRP A 15 -12.02 0.88 -6.90
N ALA A 16 -12.84 1.60 -6.15
CA ALA A 16 -13.69 2.66 -6.67
C ALA A 16 -13.84 3.73 -5.59
N GLN A 17 -13.65 5.00 -5.96
CA GLN A 17 -13.93 6.11 -5.07
C GLN A 17 -15.43 6.42 -5.08
N GLN A 18 -16.07 6.38 -3.92
CA GLN A 18 -17.44 6.83 -3.73
C GLN A 18 -17.45 8.35 -3.55
N GLY A 19 -18.43 9.03 -4.14
CA GLY A 19 -18.54 10.50 -4.07
C GLY A 19 -20.00 10.96 -4.09
N PRO A 20 -20.26 12.23 -3.73
CA PRO A 20 -21.62 12.77 -3.63
C PRO A 20 -22.25 13.08 -5.00
N ALA A 21 -21.46 13.11 -6.08
CA ALA A 21 -21.96 13.40 -7.41
C ALA A 21 -22.80 12.22 -7.96
N PRO A 22 -23.97 12.48 -8.55
CA PRO A 22 -24.77 11.43 -9.16
C PRO A 22 -24.02 10.79 -10.34
N GLY A 23 -23.86 9.47 -10.30
CA GLY A 23 -23.20 8.69 -11.35
C GLY A 23 -22.68 7.34 -10.86
N THR A 24 -22.29 6.47 -11.78
CA THR A 24 -21.64 5.19 -11.44
C THR A 24 -20.17 5.45 -11.04
N PRO A 25 -19.72 5.00 -9.87
CA PRO A 25 -18.32 5.09 -9.47
C PRO A 25 -17.40 4.44 -10.52
N LYS A 26 -16.26 5.07 -10.80
CA LYS A 26 -15.25 4.51 -11.69
C LYS A 26 -14.57 3.34 -11.00
N LEU A 27 -14.92 2.11 -11.40
CA LEU A 27 -14.27 0.89 -10.93
C LEU A 27 -12.94 0.69 -11.66
N ARG A 28 -11.84 0.62 -10.92
CA ARG A 28 -10.50 0.34 -11.43
C ARG A 28 -10.16 -1.14 -11.28
N HIS A 29 -9.56 -1.73 -12.31
CA HIS A 29 -9.12 -3.13 -12.28
C HIS A 29 -7.93 -3.38 -13.22
N THR A 30 -8.10 -3.05 -14.51
CA THR A 30 -7.05 -3.15 -15.53
C THR A 30 -6.35 -1.80 -15.72
N CYS A 31 -5.14 -1.83 -16.27
CA CYS A 31 -4.31 -0.64 -16.50
C CYS A 31 -4.66 0.02 -17.84
N GLU A 32 -5.87 0.57 -17.97
CA GLU A 32 -6.31 1.22 -19.21
C GLU A 32 -5.72 2.63 -19.33
N GLN A 33 -4.99 2.92 -20.42
CA GLN A 33 -4.25 4.18 -20.57
C GLN A 33 -5.14 5.44 -20.52
N GLY A 34 -6.42 5.33 -20.91
CA GLY A 34 -7.38 6.43 -20.96
C GLY A 34 -8.25 6.61 -19.71
N ASP A 35 -8.00 5.86 -18.64
CA ASP A 35 -8.88 5.86 -17.47
C ASP A 35 -8.61 7.01 -16.47
N GLY A 36 -7.50 7.73 -16.66
CA GLY A 36 -7.11 8.87 -15.83
C GLY A 36 -6.37 8.49 -14.54
N VAL A 37 -5.95 7.24 -14.39
CA VAL A 37 -5.03 6.80 -13.32
C VAL A 37 -3.60 7.11 -13.75
N GLY A 38 -2.82 7.75 -12.87
CA GLY A 38 -1.41 7.99 -13.09
C GLY A 38 -0.86 9.20 -12.35
N PRO A 39 0.47 9.23 -12.11
CA PRO A 39 1.44 8.17 -12.37
C PRO A 39 1.25 6.92 -11.49
N TYR A 40 1.69 5.76 -11.99
CA TYR A 40 1.75 4.52 -11.23
C TYR A 40 2.97 3.68 -11.61
N GLY A 41 3.47 2.87 -10.69
CA GLY A 41 4.64 2.03 -10.95
C GLY A 41 5.19 1.36 -9.70
N TRP A 42 6.08 0.39 -9.91
CA TRP A 42 6.83 -0.26 -8.84
C TRP A 42 7.93 0.66 -8.35
N GLU A 43 7.92 0.96 -7.05
CA GLU A 43 9.06 1.59 -6.36
C GLU A 43 10.12 0.53 -6.06
N PHE A 44 9.66 -0.63 -5.55
CA PHE A 44 10.51 -1.79 -5.29
C PHE A 44 9.86 -3.03 -5.87
N HIS A 45 10.63 -3.86 -6.57
CA HIS A 45 10.20 -5.19 -6.98
C HIS A 45 11.44 -6.05 -7.27
N ASP A 46 11.63 -7.12 -6.51
CA ASP A 46 12.81 -8.00 -6.67
C ASP A 46 12.57 -9.17 -7.63
N GLY A 47 11.34 -9.32 -8.14
CA GLY A 47 10.96 -10.43 -9.02
C GLY A 47 10.68 -11.74 -8.29
N LEU A 48 10.91 -11.80 -6.97
CA LEU A 48 10.95 -13.06 -6.24
C LEU A 48 10.25 -13.06 -4.89
N SER A 49 10.46 -12.10 -4.01
CA SER A 49 10.04 -12.19 -2.60
C SER A 49 9.17 -11.03 -2.14
N PHE A 50 9.31 -9.82 -2.72
CA PHE A 50 8.52 -8.66 -2.29
C PHE A 50 8.35 -7.62 -3.39
N GLY A 51 7.42 -6.70 -3.16
CA GLY A 51 7.31 -5.51 -3.97
C GLY A 51 6.43 -4.45 -3.31
N ARG A 52 6.66 -3.20 -3.70
CA ARG A 52 5.88 -2.02 -3.35
C ARG A 52 5.61 -1.21 -4.60
N GLN A 53 4.35 -0.91 -4.84
CA GLN A 53 3.86 -0.12 -5.96
C GLN A 53 3.10 1.11 -5.43
N HIS A 54 3.27 2.23 -6.12
CA HIS A 54 2.46 3.42 -5.93
C HIS A 54 1.52 3.62 -7.11
N ILE A 55 0.30 4.04 -6.83
CA ILE A 55 -0.72 4.39 -7.82
C ILE A 55 -1.34 5.71 -7.39
N GLN A 56 -1.29 6.73 -8.25
CA GLN A 56 -2.05 7.98 -8.07
C GLN A 56 -3.35 7.91 -8.88
N ASP A 57 -4.48 8.14 -8.23
CA ASP A 57 -5.81 8.18 -8.86
C ASP A 57 -6.57 9.39 -8.31
N GLY A 58 -6.48 10.52 -9.01
CA GLY A 58 -7.07 11.79 -8.57
C GLY A 58 -6.58 12.18 -7.18
N ALA A 59 -7.50 12.34 -6.24
CA ALA A 59 -7.20 12.75 -4.86
C ALA A 59 -6.72 11.59 -3.96
N LEU A 60 -6.51 10.39 -4.51
CA LEU A 60 -6.07 9.22 -3.75
C LEU A 60 -4.65 8.82 -4.16
N ARG A 61 -3.84 8.51 -3.15
CA ARG A 61 -2.57 7.79 -3.31
C ARG A 61 -2.72 6.40 -2.71
N LEU A 62 -2.66 5.39 -3.57
CA LEU A 62 -2.64 3.99 -3.16
C LEU A 62 -1.20 3.50 -3.08
N THR A 63 -0.91 2.74 -2.03
CA THR A 63 0.33 1.96 -1.90
C THR A 63 -0.05 0.50 -1.77
N THR A 64 0.38 -0.33 -2.73
CA THR A 64 0.15 -1.77 -2.73
C THR A 64 1.48 -2.48 -2.48
N GLU A 65 1.52 -3.30 -1.44
CA GLU A 65 2.70 -4.01 -1.01
C GLU A 65 2.43 -5.49 -0.92
N PHE A 66 3.42 -6.31 -1.23
CA PHE A 66 3.36 -7.73 -0.95
C PHE A 66 4.68 -8.27 -0.43
N VAL A 67 4.58 -9.34 0.36
CA VAL A 67 5.69 -10.20 0.77
C VAL A 67 5.30 -11.65 0.54
N LYS A 68 6.27 -12.48 0.12
CA LYS A 68 6.13 -13.93 0.01
C LYS A 68 7.06 -14.62 1.00
N ARG A 69 6.53 -15.63 1.69
CA ARG A 69 7.27 -16.50 2.61
C ARG A 69 7.35 -17.90 2.01
N PRO A 70 8.54 -18.39 1.65
CA PRO A 70 8.71 -19.78 1.23
C PRO A 70 8.34 -20.75 2.35
N GLY A 71 7.78 -21.90 1.99
CA GLY A 71 7.42 -22.94 2.96
C GLY A 71 6.51 -24.01 2.38
N GLY A 72 6.45 -25.16 3.04
CA GLY A 72 5.61 -26.30 2.62
C GLY A 72 5.97 -26.85 1.24
N GLN A 73 5.03 -27.59 0.63
CA GLN A 73 5.20 -28.25 -0.68
C GLN A 73 4.37 -27.62 -1.81
N HIS A 74 3.72 -26.47 -1.54
CA HIS A 74 2.73 -25.87 -2.45
C HIS A 74 3.02 -24.41 -2.81
N GLY A 75 4.26 -23.94 -2.63
CA GLY A 75 4.69 -22.60 -3.05
C GLY A 75 4.69 -21.52 -1.96
N GLY A 76 4.50 -21.89 -0.69
CA GLY A 76 4.54 -20.98 0.46
C GLY A 76 3.34 -20.07 0.59
N ASP A 77 3.50 -19.03 1.40
CA ASP A 77 2.47 -18.05 1.72
C ASP A 77 2.79 -16.68 1.13
N TRP A 78 1.77 -15.85 0.99
CA TRP A 78 1.93 -14.45 0.59
C TRP A 78 0.92 -13.57 1.33
N SER A 79 1.26 -12.30 1.50
CA SER A 79 0.39 -11.32 2.16
C SER A 79 0.45 -10.00 1.42
N TRP A 80 -0.69 -9.31 1.34
CA TRP A 80 -0.79 -7.97 0.76
C TRP A 80 -1.09 -6.95 1.84
N ARG A 81 -0.52 -5.75 1.68
CA ARG A 81 -0.97 -4.56 2.39
C ARG A 81 -1.41 -3.53 1.34
N VAL A 82 -2.62 -3.01 1.49
CA VAL A 82 -3.13 -1.92 0.66
C VAL A 82 -3.38 -0.74 1.58
N ILE A 83 -2.72 0.36 1.29
CA ILE A 83 -2.86 1.63 2.02
C ILE A 83 -3.48 2.62 1.06
N VAL A 84 -4.49 3.34 1.52
CA VAL A 84 -5.15 4.40 0.77
C VAL A 84 -5.04 5.68 1.58
N GLU A 85 -4.39 6.67 1.00
CA GLU A 85 -4.18 7.98 1.62
C GLU A 85 -4.78 9.07 0.73
N PRO A 86 -5.38 10.12 1.31
CA PRO A 86 -5.66 11.32 0.53
C PRO A 86 -4.35 11.91 0.02
N GLN A 87 -4.32 12.37 -1.22
CA GLN A 87 -3.19 13.08 -1.76
C GLN A 87 -3.03 14.39 -0.97
N ALA A 88 -1.85 14.60 -0.39
CA ALA A 88 -1.52 15.86 0.26
C ALA A 88 -1.64 16.96 -0.78
N SER A 89 -2.60 17.86 -0.60
CA SER A 89 -2.71 19.05 -1.43
C SER A 89 -1.45 19.89 -1.22
N ALA A 90 -0.75 20.23 -2.30
CA ALA A 90 0.34 21.19 -2.27
C ALA A 90 -0.11 22.59 -1.81
N LEU A 91 -1.43 22.81 -1.64
CA LEU A 91 -1.97 23.99 -0.98
C LEU A 91 -1.99 23.78 0.54
N GLY A 92 -0.81 23.93 1.13
CA GLY A 92 -0.60 24.64 2.39
C GLY A 92 -1.17 24.04 3.67
N ILE A 93 -0.54 22.97 4.19
CA ILE A 93 -0.28 22.88 5.64
C ILE A 93 1.13 22.27 5.81
N LEU A 94 2.10 23.11 6.16
CA LEU A 94 3.33 22.67 6.82
C LEU A 94 2.92 22.04 8.15
N LEU A 95 2.78 20.72 8.20
CA LEU A 95 2.73 20.02 9.49
C LEU A 95 4.16 19.98 10.03
N PRO A 96 4.46 20.56 11.22
CA PRO A 96 5.74 20.31 11.86
C PRO A 96 5.81 18.81 12.19
N SER A 97 6.79 18.12 11.64
CA SER A 97 7.10 16.75 12.06
C SER A 97 7.52 16.78 13.52
N ILE A 98 6.60 16.47 14.44
CA ILE A 98 6.95 16.16 15.82
C ILE A 98 7.57 14.77 15.80
N ALA A 99 8.90 14.71 15.72
CA ALA A 99 9.63 13.49 16.04
C ALA A 99 9.56 13.27 17.55
N ALA A 100 8.72 12.34 17.98
CA ALA A 100 8.76 11.84 19.35
C ALA A 100 9.85 10.77 19.45
N THR A 101 11.02 11.15 19.97
CA THR A 101 12.07 10.21 20.35
C THR A 101 11.70 9.60 21.70
N MET A 102 11.28 8.34 21.72
CA MET A 102 11.21 7.58 22.97
C MET A 102 12.61 7.12 23.36
N SER A 103 13.23 7.80 24.31
CA SER A 103 14.45 7.34 24.98
C SER A 103 14.04 6.61 26.26
N SER A 104 14.12 5.28 26.26
CA SER A 104 14.04 4.48 27.49
C SER A 104 15.36 4.58 28.26
N GLY A 105 15.40 5.43 29.28
CA GLY A 105 16.44 5.41 30.31
C GLY A 105 16.10 4.37 31.39
N PRO A 106 17.09 3.68 31.99
CA PRO A 106 16.85 2.69 33.04
C PRO A 106 16.34 3.36 34.33
N PRO A 107 15.50 2.68 35.14
CA PRO A 107 15.03 3.21 36.40
C PRO A 107 16.16 3.20 37.44
N THR A 108 16.71 4.37 37.75
CA THR A 108 17.50 4.58 38.97
C THR A 108 16.54 4.61 40.16
N GLN A 109 16.61 3.57 40.98
CA GLN A 109 16.06 3.58 42.33
C GLN A 109 16.92 4.51 43.18
N ASP A 110 16.32 5.55 43.75
CA ASP A 110 16.92 6.28 44.87
C ASP A 110 15.86 6.45 45.97
N PHE A 111 16.01 5.64 47.02
CA PHE A 111 15.62 6.01 48.39
C PHE A 111 16.59 7.12 48.85
N PRO A 112 16.15 8.17 49.58
CA PRO A 112 16.19 8.07 51.05
C PRO A 112 15.19 8.93 51.86
N CYS A 113 15.07 8.53 53.14
CA CYS A 113 14.45 9.15 54.32
C CYS A 113 12.92 9.29 54.38
#